data_AF-A0A1S3I5B1-F1
#
_entry.id   AF-A0A1S3I5B1-F1
#
_cell.length_a   1.000
_cell.length_b   1.000
_cell.length_c   1.000
_cell.angle_alpha   90.00
_cell.angle_beta   90.00
_cell.angle_gamma   90.00
#
_symmetry.space_group_name_H-M   'P 1'
#
loop_
_entity.id
_entity.type
_entity.pdbx_description
1 polymer ?
#
loop_
_entity_poly.entity_id
_entity_poly.type
_entity_poly.pdbx_seq_one_letter_code
_entity_poly.pdbx_strand_id
1 'polypeptide(L)'
;MTGDRNVAVLMFLAVAMVAFVSVQAQLTPEEQNISIAFDDMWNSLTPEEQAYYGDCAFPVKPLPCYYLGTCYCHAHGDIRYMTCDKRQFRYNTSPDHIGFMAMPACPMWYVLTKHEYFNGPPKTRLKAVKFGCWQSSVTVFFKSTFTGTYTLEVIDGPGTPVILTTTITKEEFLFEGTYFRITVVWLNAHIPGYYLSIECKFFKITLYIARHCMVIKIPPIWCHRILGICGDWNTFPLNDETILDIPTSDASDWGPLVEESSPLWP
;
A
#
# COMPACT_ATOMS: atom_id res chain seq x y z
N MET A 1 -31.81 -21.99 79.44
CA MET A 1 -30.47 -22.60 79.55
C MET A 1 -30.17 -23.19 78.19
N THR A 2 -29.49 -22.40 77.34
CA THR A 2 -28.07 -22.58 76.90
C THR A 2 -27.93 -23.70 75.89
N GLY A 3 -27.40 -23.55 74.68
CA GLY A 3 -26.69 -22.48 73.97
C GLY A 3 -26.59 -22.92 72.49
N ASP A 4 -26.66 -22.02 71.52
CA ASP A 4 -25.60 -21.19 70.93
C ASP A 4 -25.03 -21.78 69.63
N ARG A 5 -25.18 -20.97 68.55
CA ARG A 5 -24.25 -20.77 67.42
C ARG A 5 -23.96 -21.91 66.42
N ASN A 6 -24.46 -21.78 65.19
CA ASN A 6 -23.71 -21.10 64.11
C ASN A 6 -24.46 -21.16 62.77
N VAL A 7 -24.59 -19.98 62.16
CA VAL A 7 -24.97 -19.74 60.76
C VAL A 7 -23.78 -20.13 59.88
N ALA A 8 -24.00 -21.00 58.90
CA ALA A 8 -23.04 -21.22 57.82
C ALA A 8 -23.78 -21.23 56.48
N VAL A 9 -23.70 -20.08 55.83
CA VAL A 9 -23.94 -19.85 54.40
C VAL A 9 -23.02 -20.78 53.62
N LEU A 10 -23.58 -21.69 52.82
CA LEU A 10 -22.80 -22.49 51.87
C LEU A 10 -23.01 -21.92 50.47
N MET A 11 -22.08 -21.07 50.07
CA MET A 11 -21.94 -20.48 48.74
C MET A 11 -20.76 -21.15 48.02
N PHE A 12 -20.98 -21.51 46.75
CA PHE A 12 -20.02 -21.74 45.66
C PHE A 12 -18.90 -22.78 45.82
N LEU A 13 -18.92 -23.80 44.95
CA LEU A 13 -17.89 -23.99 43.89
C LEU A 13 -18.28 -25.18 43.01
N ALA A 14 -19.15 -24.93 42.03
CA ALA A 14 -19.20 -25.76 40.83
C ALA A 14 -18.03 -25.32 39.94
N VAL A 15 -16.93 -26.07 39.99
CA VAL A 15 -15.85 -25.94 39.00
C VAL A 15 -16.36 -26.56 37.70
N ALA A 16 -17.07 -25.76 36.91
CA ALA A 16 -17.27 -26.06 35.51
C ALA A 16 -15.91 -25.85 34.82
N MET A 17 -15.23 -26.94 34.49
CA MET A 17 -14.14 -26.90 33.52
C MET A 17 -14.74 -26.38 32.21
N VAL A 18 -14.57 -25.10 31.94
CA VAL A 18 -14.74 -24.54 30.60
C VAL A 18 -13.59 -25.13 29.79
N ALA A 19 -13.85 -26.24 29.11
CA ALA A 19 -13.05 -26.64 27.98
C ALA A 19 -13.15 -25.48 26.98
N PHE A 20 -12.09 -24.67 26.91
CA PHE A 20 -11.87 -23.80 25.77
C PHE A 20 -11.70 -24.70 24.56
N VAL A 21 -12.82 -25.04 23.91
CA VAL A 21 -12.79 -25.43 22.51
C VAL A 21 -12.42 -24.16 21.79
N SER A 22 -11.12 -24.00 21.49
CA SER A 22 -10.70 -23.08 20.45
C SER A 22 -11.38 -23.56 19.18
N VAL A 23 -12.54 -23.01 18.87
CA VAL A 23 -13.09 -23.07 17.53
C VAL A 23 -12.10 -22.29 16.68
N GLN A 24 -11.09 -22.97 16.16
CA GLN A 24 -10.39 -22.49 14.98
C GLN A 24 -11.48 -22.42 13.91
N ALA A 25 -12.06 -21.22 13.74
CA ALA A 25 -12.98 -20.97 12.65
C ALA A 25 -12.26 -21.42 11.38
N GLN A 26 -12.79 -22.46 10.74
CA GLN A 26 -12.23 -22.99 9.52
C GLN A 26 -12.36 -21.89 8.47
N LEU A 27 -11.21 -21.41 7.98
CA LEU A 27 -11.14 -20.45 6.89
C LEU A 27 -11.95 -20.98 5.71
N THR A 28 -12.81 -20.16 5.12
CA THR A 28 -13.44 -20.42 3.82
C THR A 28 -12.38 -20.72 2.74
N PRO A 29 -12.73 -21.35 1.61
CA PRO A 29 -11.76 -21.64 0.54
C PRO A 29 -11.08 -20.38 -0.02
N GLU A 30 -11.80 -19.27 -0.08
CA GLU A 30 -11.21 -17.97 -0.39
C GLU A 30 -10.22 -17.60 0.71
N GLU A 31 -10.67 -17.64 1.98
CA GLU A 31 -9.88 -17.42 3.21
C GLU A 31 -8.59 -18.25 3.34
N GLN A 32 -8.54 -19.41 2.71
CA GLN A 32 -7.34 -20.25 2.61
C GLN A 32 -6.39 -19.75 1.51
N ASN A 33 -6.90 -19.31 0.35
CA ASN A 33 -6.07 -18.95 -0.79
C ASN A 33 -5.21 -17.69 -0.58
N ILE A 34 -5.70 -16.66 0.11
CA ILE A 34 -4.88 -15.48 0.46
C ILE A 34 -4.01 -15.75 1.69
N SER A 35 -4.40 -16.65 2.60
CA SER A 35 -3.48 -17.12 3.66
C SER A 35 -2.30 -17.85 3.02
N ILE A 36 -2.58 -18.74 2.07
CA ILE A 36 -1.57 -19.40 1.24
C ILE A 36 -0.78 -18.35 0.44
N ALA A 37 -1.41 -17.35 -0.15
CA ALA A 37 -0.67 -16.30 -0.89
C ALA A 37 0.23 -15.47 0.03
N PHE A 38 -0.18 -15.21 1.27
CA PHE A 38 0.66 -14.57 2.28
C PHE A 38 1.79 -15.47 2.72
N ASP A 39 1.53 -16.75 2.98
CA ASP A 39 2.54 -17.73 3.37
C ASP A 39 3.53 -17.97 2.23
N ASP A 40 3.07 -18.06 0.97
CA ASP A 40 3.90 -18.16 -0.22
C ASP A 40 4.77 -16.91 -0.38
N MET A 41 4.20 -15.71 -0.17
CA MET A 41 4.95 -14.46 -0.18
C MET A 41 6.00 -14.43 0.95
N TRP A 42 5.61 -14.76 2.18
CA TRP A 42 6.48 -14.77 3.34
C TRP A 42 7.61 -15.80 3.19
N ASN A 43 7.29 -17.01 2.74
CA ASN A 43 8.25 -18.08 2.51
C ASN A 43 9.12 -17.85 1.27
N SER A 44 8.74 -16.92 0.39
CA SER A 44 9.61 -16.49 -0.71
C SER A 44 10.69 -15.48 -0.29
N LEU A 45 10.61 -14.95 0.95
CA LEU A 45 11.64 -14.09 1.53
C LEU A 45 12.86 -14.92 1.94
N THR A 46 14.05 -14.33 1.83
CA THR A 46 15.25 -14.91 2.42
C THR A 46 15.22 -14.80 3.95
N PRO A 47 16.01 -15.61 4.69
CA PRO A 47 16.02 -15.54 6.15
C PRO A 47 16.41 -14.17 6.73
N GLU A 48 17.32 -13.43 6.07
CA GLU A 48 17.70 -12.08 6.48
C GLU A 48 16.53 -11.10 6.33
N GLU A 49 15.78 -11.24 5.24
CA GLU A 49 14.58 -10.48 4.95
C GLU A 49 13.46 -10.83 5.94
N GLN A 50 13.21 -12.10 6.22
CA GLN A 50 12.26 -12.50 7.26
C GLN A 50 12.66 -11.99 8.65
N ALA A 51 13.96 -11.95 8.98
CA ALA A 51 14.44 -11.45 10.26
C ALA A 51 14.23 -9.93 10.38
N TYR A 52 14.57 -9.16 9.34
CA TYR A 52 14.36 -7.71 9.33
C TYR A 52 12.88 -7.33 9.48
N TYR A 53 11.98 -8.07 8.83
CA TYR A 53 10.54 -7.79 8.85
C TYR A 53 9.77 -8.58 9.91
N GLY A 54 10.41 -9.54 10.58
CA GLY A 54 9.81 -10.34 11.65
C GLY A 54 9.44 -9.49 12.87
N ASP A 55 10.19 -8.42 13.10
CA ASP A 55 9.91 -7.43 14.16
C ASP A 55 8.77 -6.49 13.81
N CYS A 56 8.35 -6.41 12.53
CA CYS A 56 7.23 -5.57 12.08
C CYS A 56 5.84 -6.08 12.52
N ALA A 57 5.78 -7.05 13.44
CA ALA A 57 4.58 -7.58 14.07
C ALA A 57 3.39 -7.64 13.08
N PHE A 58 3.54 -8.40 11.99
CA PHE A 58 2.37 -8.74 11.19
C PHE A 58 1.42 -9.52 12.10
N PRO A 59 0.18 -9.05 12.38
CA PRO A 59 -0.80 -9.96 12.95
C PRO A 59 -0.92 -11.14 12.01
N VAL A 60 -0.48 -12.31 12.49
CA VAL A 60 -0.49 -13.62 11.83
C VAL A 60 -1.91 -14.11 11.52
N LYS A 61 -2.91 -13.29 11.86
CA LYS A 61 -4.32 -13.55 11.58
C LYS A 61 -4.80 -12.55 10.53
N PRO A 62 -5.34 -13.02 9.39
CA PRO A 62 -6.09 -12.14 8.50
C PRO A 62 -7.21 -11.51 9.32
N LEU A 63 -7.21 -10.17 9.38
CA LEU A 63 -8.44 -9.42 9.68
C LEU A 63 -9.49 -9.81 8.61
N PRO A 64 -10.80 -9.65 8.90
CA PRO A 64 -11.89 -10.10 8.01
C PRO A 64 -12.04 -9.24 6.73
N CYS A 65 -10.92 -8.88 6.11
CA CYS A 65 -10.80 -8.16 4.86
C CYS A 65 -11.05 -9.02 3.63
N TYR A 66 -11.29 -10.31 3.84
CA TYR A 66 -11.45 -11.29 2.76
C TYR A 66 -12.59 -10.95 1.79
N TYR A 67 -13.65 -10.32 2.30
CA TYR A 67 -14.80 -9.91 1.51
C TYR A 67 -14.58 -8.61 0.72
N LEU A 68 -13.46 -7.90 0.93
CA LEU A 68 -13.24 -6.56 0.37
C LEU A 68 -12.70 -6.56 -1.06
N GLY A 69 -12.31 -7.73 -1.58
CA GLY A 69 -11.73 -7.86 -2.92
C GLY A 69 -10.44 -7.04 -3.06
N THR A 70 -9.93 -6.90 -4.29
CA THR A 70 -8.72 -6.10 -4.54
C THR A 70 -9.02 -4.60 -4.38
N CYS A 71 -8.19 -3.86 -3.64
CA CYS A 71 -8.29 -2.41 -3.61
C CYS A 71 -7.77 -1.81 -4.93
N TYR A 72 -8.52 -0.82 -5.42
CA TYR A 72 -8.10 0.08 -6.49
C TYR A 72 -8.17 1.49 -5.94
N CYS A 73 -7.01 2.07 -5.65
CA CYS A 73 -6.86 3.46 -5.23
C CYS A 73 -6.48 4.32 -6.44
N HIS A 74 -7.13 5.46 -6.63
CA HIS A 74 -6.98 6.29 -7.82
C HIS A 74 -6.44 7.67 -7.44
N ALA A 75 -5.49 8.17 -8.22
CA ALA A 75 -5.08 9.56 -8.20
C ALA A 75 -5.16 10.10 -9.62
N HIS A 76 -6.02 11.10 -9.81
CA HIS A 76 -6.13 11.82 -11.06
C HIS A 76 -5.25 13.06 -10.98
N GLY A 77 -4.58 13.38 -12.08
CA GLY A 77 -3.67 14.53 -12.18
C GLY A 77 -4.33 15.88 -12.02
N ASP A 78 -5.63 15.93 -11.77
CA ASP A 78 -6.38 17.14 -11.42
C ASP A 78 -6.88 17.06 -9.98
N ILE A 79 -6.01 16.62 -9.06
CA ILE A 79 -6.17 16.63 -7.59
C ILE A 79 -7.35 15.81 -7.06
N ARG A 80 -7.94 14.92 -7.87
CA ARG A 80 -9.03 14.04 -7.46
C ARG A 80 -8.49 12.69 -7.07
N TYR A 81 -8.96 12.18 -5.94
CA TYR A 81 -8.54 10.90 -5.40
C TYR A 81 -9.73 10.00 -5.12
N MET A 82 -9.50 8.69 -5.18
CA MET A 82 -10.41 7.67 -4.68
C MET A 82 -9.64 6.69 -3.79
N THR A 83 -10.07 6.55 -2.55
CA THR A 83 -9.46 5.67 -1.54
C THR A 83 -9.81 4.20 -1.80
N CYS A 84 -9.19 3.29 -1.03
CA CYS A 84 -9.56 1.88 -1.04
C CYS A 84 -11.02 1.65 -0.62
N ASP A 85 -11.53 2.43 0.34
CA ASP A 85 -12.93 2.39 0.80
C ASP A 85 -13.88 3.23 -0.07
N LYS A 86 -13.42 3.65 -1.25
CA LYS A 86 -14.20 4.35 -2.28
C LYS A 86 -14.63 5.76 -1.90
N ARG A 87 -14.01 6.38 -0.90
CA ARG A 87 -14.15 7.82 -0.67
C ARG A 87 -13.53 8.58 -1.83
N GLN A 88 -14.32 9.48 -2.42
CA GLN A 88 -13.82 10.42 -3.42
C GLN A 88 -13.63 11.79 -2.77
N PHE A 89 -12.48 12.40 -2.98
CA PHE A 89 -12.18 13.72 -2.44
C PHE A 89 -11.21 14.48 -3.35
N ARG A 90 -11.01 15.75 -3.03
CA ARG A 90 -10.06 16.62 -3.73
C ARG A 90 -9.01 17.10 -2.74
N TYR A 91 -7.76 17.06 -3.15
CA TYR A 91 -6.65 17.50 -2.32
C TYR A 91 -5.54 18.13 -3.16
N ASN A 92 -5.32 19.43 -3.00
CA ASN A 92 -4.22 20.10 -3.71
C ASN A 92 -2.92 19.84 -2.95
N THR A 93 -2.25 18.71 -3.21
CA THR A 93 -0.89 18.49 -2.71
C THR A 93 0.00 19.62 -3.23
N SER A 94 0.67 20.32 -2.31
CA SER A 94 1.58 21.41 -2.65
C SER A 94 2.76 20.90 -3.48
N PRO A 95 3.29 21.67 -4.46
CA PRO A 95 4.52 21.30 -5.15
C PRO A 95 5.74 21.20 -4.23
N ASP A 96 5.68 21.84 -3.06
CA ASP A 96 6.70 21.80 -2.01
C ASP A 96 6.46 20.66 -1.02
N HIS A 97 5.56 19.72 -1.33
CA HIS A 97 5.25 18.57 -0.50
C HIS A 97 5.32 17.27 -1.33
N ILE A 98 5.54 16.16 -0.64
CA ILE A 98 5.48 14.82 -1.21
C ILE A 98 4.18 14.18 -0.75
N GLY A 99 3.35 13.77 -1.71
CA GLY A 99 2.09 13.10 -1.42
C GLY A 99 2.33 11.63 -1.12
N PHE A 100 1.85 11.17 0.04
CA PHE A 100 1.87 9.77 0.44
C PHE A 100 0.63 9.07 -0.07
N MET A 101 0.77 8.22 -1.09
CA MET A 101 -0.40 7.54 -1.64
C MET A 101 -0.79 6.35 -0.82
N ALA A 102 0.14 5.40 -0.70
CA ALA A 102 -0.07 4.19 0.06
C ALA A 102 1.26 3.65 0.50
N MET A 103 1.34 3.26 1.76
CA MET A 103 2.47 2.54 2.34
C MET A 103 1.98 1.74 3.54
N PRO A 104 2.58 0.59 3.85
CA PRO A 104 2.32 -0.09 5.10
C PRO A 104 3.03 0.57 6.28
N ALA A 105 2.57 0.24 7.48
CA ALA A 105 3.21 0.68 8.73
C ALA A 105 4.71 0.29 8.81
N CYS A 106 5.07 -0.82 8.17
CA CYS A 106 6.45 -1.24 7.97
C CYS A 106 6.81 -1.13 6.48
N PRO A 107 7.79 -0.31 6.07
CA PRO A 107 7.93 0.20 4.70
C PRO A 107 8.51 -0.79 3.68
N MET A 108 7.92 -1.98 3.58
CA MET A 108 8.24 -2.96 2.54
C MET A 108 7.95 -2.47 1.13
N TRP A 109 6.95 -1.60 0.98
CA TRP A 109 6.60 -0.99 -0.29
C TRP A 109 5.98 0.38 -0.03
N TYR A 110 6.00 1.25 -1.02
CA TYR A 110 5.39 2.57 -0.89
C TYR A 110 5.08 3.15 -2.25
N VAL A 111 4.08 4.01 -2.34
CA VAL A 111 3.82 4.85 -3.51
C VAL A 111 3.81 6.30 -3.08
N LEU A 112 4.76 7.07 -3.61
CA LEU A 112 4.95 8.49 -3.32
C LEU A 112 4.76 9.32 -4.58
N THR A 113 4.33 10.56 -4.41
CA THR A 113 4.04 11.47 -5.51
C THR A 113 4.68 12.83 -5.32
N LYS A 114 5.14 13.41 -6.42
CA LYS A 114 5.49 14.83 -6.50
C LYS A 114 4.49 15.54 -7.40
N HIS A 115 4.19 16.79 -7.05
CA HIS A 115 3.27 17.62 -7.79
C HIS A 115 3.96 18.82 -8.44
N GLU A 116 3.34 19.39 -9.46
CA GLU A 116 3.72 20.67 -10.06
C GLU A 116 2.49 21.54 -10.29
N TYR A 117 2.67 22.86 -10.34
CA TYR A 117 1.59 23.76 -10.73
C TYR A 117 1.17 23.51 -12.18
N PHE A 118 -0.14 23.57 -12.42
CA PHE A 118 -0.74 23.35 -13.73
C PHE A 118 -1.78 24.43 -14.03
N ASN A 119 -1.62 25.13 -15.17
CA ASN A 119 -2.48 26.24 -15.57
C ASN A 119 -2.58 27.37 -14.52
N GLY A 120 -1.48 27.61 -13.81
CA GLY A 120 -1.37 28.60 -12.75
C GLY A 120 -1.76 28.06 -11.35
N PRO A 121 -1.19 28.59 -10.27
CA PRO A 121 -1.59 28.25 -8.91
C PRO A 121 -3.08 28.58 -8.65
N PRO A 122 -3.76 27.86 -7.74
CA PRO A 122 -3.25 26.80 -6.86
C PRO A 122 -3.41 25.39 -7.44
N LYS A 123 -3.78 25.24 -8.72
CA LYS A 123 -4.04 23.93 -9.31
C LYS A 123 -2.73 23.16 -9.50
N THR A 124 -2.68 21.93 -9.01
CA THR A 124 -1.51 21.05 -9.18
C THR A 124 -1.84 19.81 -9.99
N ARG A 125 -0.80 19.13 -10.50
CA ARG A 125 -0.88 17.82 -11.15
C ARG A 125 0.31 16.95 -10.79
N LEU A 126 0.20 15.64 -10.98
CA LEU A 126 1.30 14.70 -10.79
C LEU A 126 2.48 15.04 -11.70
N LYS A 127 3.65 15.33 -11.12
CA LYS A 127 4.91 15.58 -11.82
C LYS A 127 5.75 14.30 -11.92
N ALA A 128 5.73 13.50 -10.87
CA ALA A 128 6.45 12.24 -10.81
C ALA A 128 5.83 11.32 -9.75
N VAL A 129 6.03 10.00 -9.93
CA VAL A 129 5.57 8.96 -8.99
C VAL A 129 6.74 8.04 -8.70
N LYS A 130 6.97 7.71 -7.43
CA LYS A 130 7.97 6.72 -7.01
C LYS A 130 7.28 5.53 -6.36
N PHE A 131 7.58 4.34 -6.85
CA PHE A 131 7.09 3.07 -6.32
C PHE A 131 8.26 2.28 -5.73
N GLY A 132 8.27 2.12 -4.41
CA GLY A 132 9.20 1.26 -3.70
C GLY A 132 8.65 -0.16 -3.58
N CYS A 133 9.52 -1.14 -3.76
CA CYS A 133 9.26 -2.57 -3.55
C CYS A 133 10.55 -3.13 -2.96
N TRP A 134 10.57 -3.37 -1.66
CA TRP A 134 11.76 -3.74 -0.92
C TRP A 134 12.86 -2.67 -1.01
N GLN A 135 14.11 -3.11 -1.18
CA GLN A 135 15.29 -2.28 -1.47
C GLN A 135 15.31 -1.73 -2.92
N SER A 136 14.26 -1.96 -3.70
CA SER A 136 14.15 -1.55 -5.09
C SER A 136 13.15 -0.40 -5.24
N SER A 137 13.33 0.42 -6.27
CA SER A 137 12.32 1.42 -6.61
C SER A 137 12.25 1.73 -8.10
N VAL A 138 11.07 2.14 -8.54
CA VAL A 138 10.85 2.72 -9.88
C VAL A 138 10.34 4.13 -9.70
N THR A 139 11.04 5.10 -10.29
CA THR A 139 10.60 6.49 -10.35
C THR A 139 10.16 6.83 -11.77
N VAL A 140 8.93 7.28 -11.93
CA VAL A 140 8.34 7.68 -13.21
C VAL A 140 8.21 9.20 -13.24
N PHE A 141 8.87 9.82 -14.22
CA PHE A 141 8.79 11.26 -14.46
C PHE A 141 7.82 11.54 -15.60
N PHE A 142 6.79 12.36 -15.32
CA PHE A 142 5.88 12.84 -16.35
C PHE A 142 6.54 14.02 -17.07
N LYS A 143 6.66 13.94 -18.40
CA LYS A 143 7.08 15.12 -19.19
C LYS A 143 5.90 16.06 -19.41
N SER A 144 6.20 17.35 -19.51
CA SER A 144 5.22 18.43 -19.71
C SER A 144 4.52 18.41 -21.07
N THR A 145 5.03 17.62 -22.03
CA THR A 145 4.48 17.54 -23.39
C THR A 145 3.39 16.47 -23.51
N PHE A 146 2.28 16.82 -24.16
CA PHE A 146 1.17 15.91 -24.47
C PHE A 146 1.58 14.64 -25.24
N THR A 147 2.76 14.64 -25.86
CA THR A 147 3.32 13.51 -26.62
C THR A 147 3.75 12.32 -25.77
N GLY A 148 3.61 12.37 -24.44
CA GLY A 148 3.47 11.16 -23.62
C GLY A 148 4.70 10.27 -23.55
N THR A 149 5.90 10.85 -23.63
CA THR A 149 7.15 10.15 -23.32
C THR A 149 7.39 10.16 -21.81
N TYR A 150 7.57 8.98 -21.24
CA TYR A 150 7.87 8.77 -19.83
C TYR A 150 9.34 8.40 -19.71
N THR A 151 10.01 9.00 -18.73
CA THR A 151 11.34 8.56 -18.30
C THR A 151 11.17 7.83 -16.98
N LEU A 152 11.72 6.62 -16.92
CA LEU A 152 11.72 5.81 -15.72
C LEU A 152 13.16 5.64 -15.24
N GLU A 153 13.37 5.82 -13.95
CA GLU A 153 14.58 5.39 -13.26
C GLU A 153 14.24 4.14 -12.45
N VAL A 154 14.90 3.03 -12.77
CA VAL A 154 14.64 1.71 -12.18
C VAL A 154 15.87 1.28 -11.39
N ILE A 155 15.68 1.07 -10.09
CA ILE A 155 16.66 0.47 -9.19
C ILE A 155 16.06 -0.87 -8.78
N ASP A 156 16.67 -1.99 -9.18
CA ASP A 156 16.17 -3.34 -8.95
C ASP A 156 17.24 -4.18 -8.23
N GLY A 157 17.23 -4.10 -6.90
CA GLY A 157 18.22 -4.72 -6.01
C GLY A 157 19.53 -3.91 -5.89
N PRO A 158 20.61 -4.53 -5.38
CA PRO A 158 21.91 -3.91 -5.26
C PRO A 158 22.53 -3.75 -6.66
N GLY A 159 22.34 -2.58 -7.27
CA GLY A 159 22.83 -2.31 -8.61
C GLY A 159 22.72 -0.85 -9.03
N THR A 160 23.29 -0.54 -10.18
CA THR A 160 23.22 0.79 -10.78
C THR A 160 21.82 1.05 -11.34
N PRO A 161 21.26 2.27 -11.17
CA PRO A 161 19.98 2.62 -11.77
C PRO A 161 19.97 2.43 -13.29
N VAL A 162 18.88 1.86 -13.81
CA VAL A 162 18.60 1.73 -15.24
C VAL A 162 17.63 2.83 -15.65
N ILE A 163 17.98 3.60 -16.68
CA ILE A 163 17.10 4.64 -17.23
C ILE A 163 16.38 4.10 -18.46
N LEU A 164 15.05 4.06 -18.40
CA LEU A 164 14.18 3.68 -19.51
C LEU A 164 13.44 4.90 -20.03
N THR A 165 13.16 4.91 -21.33
CA THR A 165 12.30 5.91 -21.96
C THR A 165 11.29 5.21 -22.84
N THR A 166 10.01 5.51 -22.67
CA THR A 166 8.92 4.86 -23.42
C THR A 166 7.82 5.84 -23.78
N THR A 167 7.04 5.50 -24.80
CA THR A 167 5.79 6.17 -25.14
C THR A 167 4.63 5.17 -24.98
N ILE A 168 3.65 5.52 -24.16
CA ILE A 168 2.50 4.65 -23.84
C ILE A 168 1.49 4.70 -25.00
N THR A 169 1.78 3.97 -26.09
CA THR A 169 0.98 3.99 -27.33
C THR A 169 0.56 2.62 -27.85
N LYS A 170 1.22 1.56 -27.39
CA LYS A 170 0.95 0.16 -27.74
C LYS A 170 1.45 -0.74 -26.62
N GLU A 171 1.01 -1.99 -26.63
CA GLU A 171 1.56 -2.99 -25.70
C GLU A 171 3.04 -3.20 -25.97
N GLU A 172 3.81 -3.23 -24.90
CA GLU A 172 5.27 -3.30 -24.96
C GLU A 172 5.80 -3.89 -23.66
N PHE A 173 6.86 -4.68 -23.75
CA PHE A 173 7.60 -5.12 -22.59
C PHE A 173 8.84 -4.23 -22.44
N LEU A 174 9.02 -3.65 -21.25
CA LEU A 174 10.06 -2.64 -21.02
C LEU A 174 11.17 -3.15 -20.10
N PHE A 175 10.82 -3.93 -19.08
CA PHE A 175 11.76 -4.38 -18.06
C PHE A 175 11.27 -5.63 -17.34
N GLU A 176 12.19 -6.54 -17.05
CA GLU A 176 12.01 -7.65 -16.11
C GLU A 176 13.23 -7.75 -15.23
N GLY A 177 12.99 -7.53 -13.94
CA GLY A 177 13.98 -7.64 -12.90
C GLY A 177 13.58 -8.67 -11.85
N THR A 178 14.33 -8.66 -10.77
CA THR A 178 14.11 -9.45 -9.57
C THR A 178 12.81 -9.01 -8.88
N TYR A 179 12.66 -7.71 -8.62
CA TYR A 179 11.55 -7.15 -7.86
C TYR A 179 10.49 -6.52 -8.75
N PHE A 180 10.88 -5.93 -9.88
CA PHE A 180 9.96 -5.24 -10.77
C PHE A 180 9.76 -5.92 -12.12
N ARG A 181 8.52 -5.88 -12.59
CA ARG A 181 8.17 -6.11 -14.00
C ARG A 181 7.48 -4.86 -14.54
N ILE A 182 7.94 -4.36 -15.68
CA ILE A 182 7.42 -3.14 -16.31
C ILE A 182 6.97 -3.44 -17.73
N THR A 183 5.71 -3.16 -17.99
CA THR A 183 5.06 -3.38 -19.29
C THR A 183 4.16 -2.20 -19.63
N VAL A 184 3.81 -2.06 -20.90
CA VAL A 184 2.69 -1.24 -21.35
C VAL A 184 1.54 -2.19 -21.69
N VAL A 185 0.36 -1.94 -21.13
CA VAL A 185 -0.81 -2.81 -21.26
C VAL A 185 -2.02 -1.99 -21.65
N TRP A 186 -2.94 -2.59 -22.41
CA TRP A 186 -4.26 -2.00 -22.62
C TRP A 186 -5.19 -2.37 -21.47
N LEU A 187 -5.82 -1.38 -20.83
CA LEU A 187 -6.84 -1.58 -19.82
C LEU A 187 -8.21 -1.16 -20.36
N ASN A 188 -9.22 -2.00 -20.15
CA ASN A 188 -10.62 -1.72 -20.46
C ASN A 188 -11.41 -1.20 -19.24
N ALA A 189 -10.73 -0.80 -18.16
CA ALA A 189 -11.36 -0.48 -16.89
C ALA A 189 -11.16 0.99 -16.48
N HIS A 190 -12.20 1.60 -15.92
CA HIS A 190 -12.32 2.99 -15.45
C HIS A 190 -12.06 4.07 -16.51
N ILE A 191 -10.89 4.08 -17.15
CA ILE A 191 -10.55 4.91 -18.31
C ILE A 191 -9.86 3.99 -19.33
N PRO A 192 -10.54 3.60 -20.43
CA PRO A 192 -9.92 2.74 -21.44
C PRO A 192 -8.71 3.40 -22.09
N GLY A 193 -7.61 2.65 -22.19
CA GLY A 193 -6.38 3.17 -22.78
C GLY A 193 -5.16 2.30 -22.52
N TYR A 194 -4.02 2.73 -23.07
CA TYR A 194 -2.72 2.17 -22.73
C TYR A 194 -2.20 2.77 -21.42
N TYR A 195 -1.65 1.92 -20.57
CA TYR A 195 -1.06 2.26 -19.29
C TYR A 195 0.32 1.66 -19.17
N LEU A 196 1.23 2.38 -18.53
CA LEU A 196 2.43 1.80 -17.97
C LEU A 196 2.02 1.00 -16.73
N SER A 197 2.29 -0.30 -16.73
CA SER A 197 2.05 -1.23 -15.64
C SER A 197 3.38 -1.58 -14.98
N ILE A 198 3.56 -1.15 -13.74
CA ILE A 198 4.73 -1.47 -12.91
C ILE A 198 4.24 -2.43 -11.82
N GLU A 199 4.69 -3.67 -11.88
CA GLU A 199 4.36 -4.70 -10.91
C GLU A 199 5.54 -4.91 -9.95
N CYS A 200 5.28 -4.77 -8.65
CA CYS A 200 6.14 -5.32 -7.61
C CYS A 200 5.84 -6.82 -7.51
N LYS A 201 6.74 -7.65 -8.02
CA LYS A 201 6.58 -9.11 -8.12
C LYS A 201 6.42 -9.76 -6.76
N PHE A 202 7.03 -9.17 -5.75
CA PHE A 202 7.06 -9.69 -4.38
C PHE A 202 5.70 -9.50 -3.69
N PHE A 203 5.25 -8.24 -3.57
CA PHE A 203 4.01 -7.90 -2.87
C PHE A 203 2.75 -7.96 -3.74
N LYS A 204 2.88 -8.31 -5.03
CA LYS A 204 1.80 -8.37 -6.03
C LYS A 204 1.00 -7.07 -6.15
N ILE A 205 1.64 -5.94 -5.89
CA ILE A 205 1.08 -4.61 -6.05
C ILE A 205 1.40 -4.15 -7.47
N THR A 206 0.39 -3.61 -8.15
CA THR A 206 0.55 -3.07 -9.49
C THR A 206 0.17 -1.61 -9.53
N LEU A 207 1.07 -0.80 -10.08
CA LEU A 207 0.85 0.61 -10.34
C LEU A 207 0.61 0.81 -11.84
N TYR A 208 -0.55 1.36 -12.19
CA TYR A 208 -0.90 1.74 -13.55
C TYR A 208 -0.79 3.25 -13.72
N ILE A 209 -0.06 3.73 -14.73
CA ILE A 209 0.20 5.16 -14.93
C ILE A 209 -0.15 5.56 -16.37
N ALA A 210 -0.90 6.65 -16.53
CA ALA A 210 -1.11 7.33 -17.80
C ALA A 210 -1.57 8.78 -17.59
N ARG A 211 -1.05 9.72 -18.40
CA ARG A 211 -1.56 11.10 -18.54
C ARG A 211 -1.75 11.83 -17.19
N HIS A 212 -0.71 11.85 -16.36
CA HIS A 212 -0.74 12.41 -15.00
C HIS A 212 -1.77 11.74 -14.07
N CYS A 213 -2.34 10.59 -14.43
CA CYS A 213 -3.20 9.80 -13.57
C CYS A 213 -2.50 8.49 -13.21
N MET A 214 -2.88 7.93 -12.08
CA MET A 214 -2.47 6.59 -11.70
C MET A 214 -3.54 5.82 -10.93
N VAL A 215 -3.40 4.50 -10.95
CA VAL A 215 -4.20 3.56 -10.18
C VAL A 215 -3.27 2.58 -9.49
N ILE A 216 -3.46 2.40 -8.19
CA ILE A 216 -2.74 1.42 -7.39
C ILE A 216 -3.67 0.24 -7.15
N LYS A 217 -3.26 -0.94 -7.62
CA LYS A 217 -3.92 -2.21 -7.36
C LYS A 217 -3.24 -2.88 -6.16
N ILE A 218 -3.95 -2.98 -5.05
CA ILE A 218 -3.42 -3.49 -3.77
C ILE A 218 -4.17 -4.78 -3.39
N PRO A 219 -3.47 -5.92 -3.18
CA PRO A 219 -4.13 -7.17 -2.80
C PRO A 219 -4.70 -7.13 -1.37
N PRO A 220 -5.75 -7.91 -1.06
CA PRO A 220 -6.47 -7.90 0.23
C PRO A 220 -5.61 -8.09 1.48
N ILE A 221 -4.41 -8.68 1.35
CA ILE A 221 -3.47 -8.86 2.48
C ILE A 221 -3.09 -7.55 3.18
N TRP A 222 -3.26 -6.40 2.53
CA TRP A 222 -2.87 -5.08 3.03
C TRP A 222 -3.99 -4.29 3.69
N CYS A 223 -5.21 -4.84 3.76
CA CYS A 223 -6.33 -4.18 4.42
C CYS A 223 -6.06 -3.95 5.92
N HIS A 224 -6.48 -2.78 6.43
CA HIS A 224 -6.12 -2.23 7.76
C HIS A 224 -4.61 -2.05 8.01
N ARG A 225 -3.77 -2.15 6.98
CA ARG A 225 -2.30 -2.15 7.14
C ARG A 225 -1.63 -1.12 6.28
N ILE A 226 -2.39 -0.26 5.61
CA ILE A 226 -1.87 0.82 4.78
C ILE A 226 -2.24 2.16 5.40
N LEU A 227 -1.48 3.18 5.05
CA LEU A 227 -1.74 4.57 5.37
C LEU A 227 -1.38 5.43 4.16
N GLY A 228 -1.83 6.68 4.15
CA GLY A 228 -1.72 7.58 3.01
C GLY A 228 -3.07 8.06 2.48
N ILE A 229 -3.04 8.77 1.35
CA ILE A 229 -4.17 9.24 0.55
C ILE A 229 -5.13 8.10 0.17
N CYS A 230 -4.65 6.86 0.06
CA CYS A 230 -5.48 5.70 -0.25
C CYS A 230 -6.34 5.22 0.93
N GLY A 231 -6.19 5.82 2.12
CA GLY A 231 -6.90 5.41 3.32
C GLY A 231 -6.25 4.23 4.03
N ASP A 232 -6.87 3.80 5.13
CA ASP A 232 -6.44 2.62 5.89
C ASP A 232 -7.11 1.32 5.44
N TRP A 233 -8.08 1.43 4.52
CA TRP A 233 -8.81 0.33 3.90
C TRP A 233 -9.47 -0.55 4.95
N ASN A 234 -10.41 0.04 5.68
CA ASN A 234 -11.07 -0.56 6.83
C ASN A 234 -12.59 -0.69 6.65
N THR A 235 -13.12 -0.40 5.45
CA THR A 235 -14.55 -0.30 5.07
C THR A 235 -15.31 0.94 5.51
N PHE A 236 -14.63 1.90 6.13
CA PHE A 236 -15.22 3.11 6.67
C PHE A 236 -14.67 4.35 5.95
N PRO A 237 -15.18 4.68 4.74
CA PRO A 237 -14.62 5.74 3.91
C PRO A 237 -14.44 7.10 4.62
N LEU A 238 -15.27 7.39 5.61
CA LEU A 238 -15.24 8.66 6.34
C LEU A 238 -13.99 8.85 7.22
N ASN A 239 -13.22 7.80 7.53
CA ASN A 239 -12.00 7.89 8.32
C ASN A 239 -10.69 7.66 7.55
N ASP A 240 -10.74 7.59 6.21
CA ASP A 240 -9.58 7.40 5.33
C ASP A 240 -8.52 8.54 5.35
N GLU A 241 -8.59 9.48 6.28
CA GLU A 241 -7.67 10.62 6.38
C GLU A 241 -6.61 10.39 7.45
N THR A 242 -5.51 9.73 7.07
CA THR A 242 -4.42 9.38 8.00
C THR A 242 -3.25 10.35 7.88
N ILE A 243 -2.51 10.35 6.78
CA ILE A 243 -1.39 11.26 6.49
C ILE A 243 -1.38 11.50 4.97
N LEU A 244 -1.53 12.75 4.52
CA LEU A 244 -1.69 13.02 3.09
C LEU A 244 -0.39 13.46 2.41
N ASP A 245 0.43 14.25 3.10
CA ASP A 245 1.68 14.76 2.58
C ASP A 245 2.67 15.15 3.69
N ILE A 246 3.87 15.50 3.27
CA ILE A 246 4.95 16.04 4.10
C ILE A 246 5.69 17.15 3.37
N PRO A 247 6.29 18.12 4.09
CA PRO A 247 7.15 19.13 3.47
C PRO A 247 8.38 18.50 2.81
N THR A 248 8.76 18.99 1.62
CA THR A 248 10.02 18.59 0.97
C THR A 248 11.25 19.02 1.75
N SER A 249 11.13 20.00 2.67
CA SER A 249 12.20 20.43 3.57
C SER A 249 12.56 19.38 4.62
N ASP A 250 11.62 18.50 4.94
CA ASP A 250 11.73 17.50 6.00
C ASP A 250 12.04 16.11 5.41
N ALA A 251 12.49 16.10 4.16
CA ALA A 251 12.61 14.95 3.28
C ALA A 251 13.87 15.04 2.43
N SER A 252 14.47 13.88 2.10
CA SER A 252 15.34 13.77 0.92
C SER A 252 14.55 14.10 -0.35
N ASP A 253 15.20 14.08 -1.51
CA ASP A 253 14.57 14.39 -2.80
C ASP A 253 13.33 13.52 -3.12
N TRP A 254 12.98 12.51 -2.34
CA TRP A 254 11.72 11.75 -2.45
C TRP A 254 10.98 11.44 -1.14
N GLY A 255 11.31 12.09 -0.02
CA GLY A 255 10.62 11.88 1.27
C GLY A 255 11.61 11.71 2.41
N PRO A 256 11.18 11.61 3.69
CA PRO A 256 12.03 11.08 4.73
C PRO A 256 12.59 9.79 4.16
N LEU A 257 13.89 9.68 4.26
CA LEU A 257 14.56 8.48 3.87
C LEU A 257 13.77 7.30 4.47
N VAL A 258 13.59 6.25 3.69
CA VAL A 258 13.49 4.89 4.25
C VAL A 258 14.87 4.56 4.86
N GLU A 259 15.33 5.42 5.76
CA GLU A 259 16.41 5.17 6.70
C GLU A 259 15.73 5.06 8.05
N GLU A 260 16.19 4.10 8.84
CA GLU A 260 15.69 3.67 10.15
C GLU A 260 15.43 4.79 11.18
N SER A 261 15.72 6.05 10.87
CA SER A 261 15.79 7.16 11.82
C SER A 261 14.73 8.26 11.64
N SER A 262 13.78 8.16 10.70
CA SER A 262 12.78 9.23 10.54
C SER A 262 11.79 9.29 11.72
N PRO A 263 11.52 10.46 12.32
CA PRO A 263 10.57 10.61 13.43
C PRO A 263 9.08 10.52 13.03
N LEU A 264 8.78 10.19 11.76
CA LEU A 264 7.41 9.99 11.26
C LEU A 264 6.91 8.55 11.43
N TRP A 265 7.72 7.67 12.03
CA TRP A 265 7.36 6.29 12.37
C TRP A 265 6.96 6.22 13.87
N PRO A 266 5.80 5.64 14.25
CA PRO A 266 5.50 5.31 15.63
C PRO A 266 6.37 4.17 16.18
#